data_AF-A0AAZ1XQR9-F1
#
_entry.id   AF-A0AAZ1XQR9-F1
#
_cell.length_a   1.000
_cell.length_b   1.000
_cell.length_c   1.000
_cell.angle_alpha   90.00
_cell.angle_beta   90.00
_cell.angle_gamma   90.00
#
_symmetry.space_group_name_H-M   'P 1'
#
loop_
_entity.id
_entity.type
_entity.pdbx_description
1 polymer ?
#
loop_
_entity_poly.entity_id
_entity_poly.type
_entity_poly.pdbx_seq_one_letter_code
_entity_poly.pdbx_strand_id
1 'polypeptide(L)'
;MDRLASFANDPSDKPPCRGCSSFLTEPYIKCAECGPSPFLLCLQCFTRGFEYKKHQSDHKYEIMTSDFPVLEPGWTAQEEMALLEAVMDCGFGNWQDVAYQMRTKTKEECESHYMKNFINNPLFSSTLLSLRKAKDSRVAEGAIPFKPCDDPPRPTFDSVLSRDMAGYMPARADFMEEFDNYAEWDLKDIDFVDDDSDVLRALKLAVVDIYHSRLKERQRRKKIIRDHGLINLRKFQMEFELRREIRRLQEYRKAGIKSFCSAKVYERVKRMREDERRKRTMLCDVLQYIQDGRACQQWLSKQAAIDAGITPAVTTITVSATGRRSAPPLNLTGLPGTEKLNEREKELCQVVRLVPGAYLEYKQALLNECRRQGGLRLAQARALIKIDVNKTRKIYDFLIKEGYITKA
;
A
#
# COMPACT_ATOMS: atom_id res chain seq x y z
N MET A 1 -13.32 -60.65 11.14
CA MET A 1 -14.35 -59.86 10.43
C MET A 1 -13.81 -58.46 10.31
N ASP A 2 -12.84 -58.32 9.42
CA ASP A 2 -12.18 -57.06 9.13
C ASP A 2 -13.08 -56.26 8.21
N ARG A 3 -13.33 -55.02 8.60
CA ARG A 3 -14.10 -54.07 7.81
C ARG A 3 -13.29 -53.76 6.56
N LEU A 4 -13.72 -54.26 5.41
CA LEU A 4 -13.28 -53.74 4.12
C LEU A 4 -13.79 -52.29 4.06
N ALA A 5 -12.93 -51.35 4.44
CA ALA A 5 -13.15 -49.94 4.18
C ALA A 5 -13.14 -49.76 2.66
N SER A 6 -14.16 -49.06 2.13
CA SER A 6 -14.17 -48.63 0.73
C SER A 6 -12.86 -47.90 0.45
N PHE A 7 -12.20 -48.26 -0.65
CA PHE A 7 -10.91 -47.69 -1.07
C PHE A 7 -10.98 -46.17 -1.29
N ALA A 8 -12.17 -45.56 -1.33
CA ALA A 8 -12.37 -44.10 -1.46
C ALA A 8 -12.40 -43.33 -0.13
N ASN A 9 -12.39 -44.01 1.02
CA ASN A 9 -12.42 -43.38 2.35
C ASN A 9 -11.12 -43.54 3.14
N ASP A 10 -10.02 -43.92 2.51
CA ASP A 10 -8.70 -43.82 3.15
C ASP A 10 -8.36 -42.33 3.38
N PRO A 11 -8.16 -41.88 4.63
CA PRO A 11 -7.70 -40.52 4.92
C PRO A 11 -6.39 -40.16 4.18
N SER A 12 -5.64 -41.16 3.74
CA SER A 12 -4.36 -41.05 3.05
C SER A 12 -4.45 -40.53 1.60
N ASP A 13 -5.62 -40.65 0.94
CA ASP A 13 -5.81 -40.21 -0.45
C ASP A 13 -6.34 -38.77 -0.57
N LYS A 14 -6.76 -38.15 0.55
CA LYS A 14 -7.27 -36.78 0.52
C LYS A 14 -6.12 -35.79 0.43
N PRO A 15 -6.08 -34.92 -0.59
CA PRO A 15 -4.99 -33.96 -0.69
C PRO A 15 -4.96 -33.02 0.52
N PRO A 16 -3.78 -32.69 1.07
CA PRO A 16 -3.68 -31.76 2.18
C PRO A 16 -3.82 -30.30 1.71
N CYS A 17 -4.45 -29.48 2.54
CA CYS A 17 -4.51 -28.03 2.37
C CYS A 17 -3.10 -27.44 2.42
N ARG A 18 -2.72 -26.61 1.44
CA ARG A 18 -1.40 -25.94 1.43
C ARG A 18 -1.23 -24.89 2.53
N GLY A 19 -2.32 -24.40 3.12
CA GLY A 19 -2.29 -23.38 4.17
C GLY A 19 -2.19 -23.92 5.59
N CYS A 20 -2.97 -24.95 5.93
CA CYS A 20 -3.04 -25.51 7.29
C CYS A 20 -2.63 -26.98 7.39
N SER A 21 -2.24 -27.60 6.28
CA SER A 21 -1.85 -29.02 6.19
C SER A 21 -2.91 -30.03 6.64
N SER A 22 -4.16 -29.60 6.87
CA SER A 22 -5.28 -30.49 7.15
C SER A 22 -5.75 -31.18 5.87
N PHE A 23 -6.26 -32.40 6.00
CA PHE A 23 -6.90 -33.11 4.89
C PHE A 23 -8.10 -32.31 4.36
N LEU A 24 -8.23 -32.22 3.04
CA LEU A 24 -9.33 -31.51 2.40
C LEU A 24 -10.58 -32.38 2.39
N THR A 25 -11.69 -31.77 2.83
CA THR A 25 -13.04 -32.25 2.61
C THR A 25 -13.69 -31.37 1.56
N GLU A 26 -14.44 -31.98 0.64
CA GLU A 26 -15.28 -31.23 -0.28
C GLU A 26 -16.34 -30.44 0.50
N PRO A 27 -16.67 -29.20 0.07
CA PRO A 27 -16.08 -28.48 -1.06
C PRO A 27 -14.72 -27.82 -0.71
N TYR A 28 -13.75 -27.89 -1.62
CA TYR A 28 -12.45 -27.23 -1.47
C TYR A 28 -12.06 -26.41 -2.71
N ILE A 29 -11.05 -25.56 -2.57
CA ILE A 29 -10.65 -24.62 -3.62
C ILE A 29 -9.35 -25.09 -4.29
N LYS A 30 -9.35 -25.08 -5.62
CA LYS A 30 -8.18 -25.29 -6.45
C LYS A 30 -7.81 -24.00 -7.17
N CYS A 31 -6.58 -23.53 -7.02
CA CYS A 31 -6.11 -22.38 -7.78
C CYS A 31 -5.91 -22.76 -9.26
N ALA A 32 -6.42 -21.94 -10.18
CA ALA A 32 -6.32 -22.15 -11.63
C ALA A 32 -5.02 -21.59 -12.24
N GLU A 33 -4.31 -20.73 -11.51
CA GLU A 33 -3.10 -20.05 -12.01
C GLU A 33 -1.81 -20.66 -11.47
N CYS A 34 -1.86 -21.30 -10.30
CA CYS A 34 -0.68 -21.90 -9.69
C CYS A 34 -0.33 -23.24 -10.36
N GLY A 35 0.84 -23.30 -11.00
CA GLY A 35 1.45 -24.52 -11.53
C GLY A 35 2.93 -24.62 -11.15
N PRO A 36 3.56 -25.82 -11.26
CA PRO A 36 3.08 -27.04 -11.92
C PRO A 36 2.28 -28.01 -11.03
N SER A 37 2.39 -27.92 -9.71
CA SER A 37 1.63 -28.77 -8.77
C SER A 37 0.30 -28.11 -8.39
N PRO A 38 -0.80 -28.86 -8.24
CA PRO A 38 -2.09 -28.30 -7.84
C PRO A 38 -1.96 -27.62 -6.47
N PHE A 39 -2.43 -26.38 -6.41
CA PHE A 39 -2.47 -25.60 -5.18
C PHE A 39 -3.89 -25.64 -4.62
N LEU A 40 -4.07 -26.44 -3.58
CA LEU A 40 -5.37 -26.75 -3.00
C LEU A 40 -5.49 -26.13 -1.60
N LEU A 41 -6.64 -25.50 -1.34
CA LEU A 41 -6.95 -24.80 -0.10
C LEU A 41 -8.29 -25.25 0.46
N CYS A 42 -8.36 -25.40 1.78
CA CYS A 42 -9.64 -25.51 2.46
C CYS A 42 -10.36 -24.15 2.43
N LEU A 43 -11.68 -24.17 2.59
CA LEU A 43 -12.48 -22.94 2.60
C LEU A 43 -11.96 -21.91 3.60
N GLN A 44 -11.55 -22.36 4.80
CA GLN A 44 -11.08 -21.45 5.85
C GLN A 44 -9.75 -20.75 5.49
N CYS A 45 -8.82 -21.44 4.82
CA CYS A 45 -7.59 -20.82 4.35
C CYS A 45 -7.87 -19.87 3.17
N PHE A 46 -8.81 -20.24 2.30
CA PHE A 46 -9.21 -19.41 1.18
C PHE A 46 -9.89 -18.10 1.65
N THR A 47 -10.87 -18.17 2.56
CA THR A 47 -11.58 -16.99 3.08
C THR A 47 -10.69 -16.04 3.88
N ARG A 48 -9.62 -16.58 4.49
CA ARG A 48 -8.59 -15.77 5.16
C ARG A 48 -7.61 -15.10 4.19
N GLY A 49 -7.73 -15.35 2.89
CA GLY A 49 -6.83 -14.82 1.87
C GLY A 49 -5.39 -15.34 2.04
N PHE A 50 -5.23 -16.65 2.27
CA PHE A 50 -3.90 -17.25 2.42
C PHE A 50 -3.06 -17.06 1.15
N GLU A 51 -1.96 -16.31 1.26
CA GLU A 51 -0.98 -16.09 0.18
C GLU A 51 0.31 -16.86 0.50
N TYR A 52 0.91 -17.53 -0.49
CA TYR A 52 2.18 -18.25 -0.29
C TYR A 52 3.03 -18.34 -1.57
N LYS A 53 4.27 -17.86 -1.49
CA LYS A 53 5.23 -17.82 -2.60
C LYS A 53 4.61 -17.18 -3.86
N LYS A 54 4.29 -17.99 -4.86
CA LYS A 54 3.70 -17.56 -6.14
C LYS A 54 2.17 -17.48 -6.08
N HIS A 55 1.53 -18.08 -5.09
CA HIS A 55 0.08 -18.00 -4.94
C HIS A 55 -0.33 -16.67 -4.31
N GLN A 56 -1.27 -15.98 -4.95
CA GLN A 56 -1.93 -14.80 -4.43
C GLN A 56 -3.43 -15.08 -4.24
N SER A 57 -4.07 -14.37 -3.31
CA SER A 57 -5.48 -14.58 -2.98
C SER A 57 -6.44 -14.12 -4.08
N ASP A 58 -5.95 -13.39 -5.08
CA ASP A 58 -6.70 -12.88 -6.23
C ASP A 58 -6.57 -13.76 -7.48
N HIS A 59 -5.82 -14.86 -7.41
CA HIS A 59 -5.74 -15.81 -8.50
C HIS A 59 -7.11 -16.42 -8.80
N LYS A 60 -7.39 -16.64 -10.09
CA LYS A 60 -8.54 -17.43 -10.54
C LYS A 60 -8.53 -18.80 -9.85
N TYR A 61 -9.72 -19.28 -9.52
CA TYR A 61 -9.89 -20.50 -8.77
C TYR A 61 -11.10 -21.31 -9.26
N GLU A 62 -11.06 -22.59 -8.98
CA GLU A 62 -12.10 -23.59 -9.26
C GLU A 62 -12.58 -24.14 -7.91
N ILE A 63 -13.89 -24.26 -7.74
CA ILE A 63 -14.50 -24.89 -6.57
C ILE A 63 -14.71 -26.37 -6.91
N MET A 64 -14.04 -27.25 -6.17
CA MET A 64 -14.15 -28.69 -6.33
C MET A 64 -15.27 -29.21 -5.44
N THR A 65 -16.36 -29.67 -6.05
CA THR A 65 -17.53 -30.24 -5.35
C THR A 65 -18.12 -31.39 -6.15
N SER A 66 -18.55 -32.46 -5.50
CA SER A 66 -19.28 -33.57 -6.13
C SER A 66 -20.79 -33.56 -5.84
N ASP A 67 -21.28 -32.49 -5.21
CA ASP A 67 -22.67 -32.34 -4.74
C ASP A 67 -23.64 -31.82 -5.82
N PHE A 68 -23.50 -32.29 -7.07
CA PHE A 68 -24.33 -31.86 -8.20
C PHE A 68 -24.87 -33.06 -8.97
N PRO A 69 -26.10 -32.98 -9.53
CA PRO A 69 -26.66 -34.08 -10.30
C PRO A 69 -26.00 -34.23 -11.68
N VAL A 70 -25.69 -35.47 -12.07
CA VAL A 70 -25.01 -35.77 -13.35
C VAL A 70 -25.99 -36.36 -14.37
N LEU A 71 -26.66 -37.46 -14.00
CA LEU A 71 -27.53 -38.22 -14.90
C LEU A 71 -29.01 -37.94 -14.62
N GLU A 72 -29.40 -37.98 -13.34
CA GLU A 72 -30.80 -37.79 -12.91
C GLU A 72 -30.91 -36.73 -11.80
N PRO A 73 -31.91 -35.82 -11.84
CA PRO A 73 -32.18 -34.89 -10.76
C PRO A 73 -32.61 -35.65 -9.50
N GLY A 74 -31.66 -35.90 -8.59
CA GLY A 74 -31.84 -36.69 -7.38
C GLY A 74 -30.67 -37.62 -7.05
N TRP A 75 -29.72 -37.77 -7.97
CA TRP A 75 -28.47 -38.51 -7.79
C TRP A 75 -27.28 -37.58 -7.97
N THR A 76 -26.47 -37.40 -6.93
CA THR A 76 -25.27 -36.54 -7.00
C THR A 76 -24.09 -37.26 -7.66
N ALA A 77 -23.13 -36.53 -8.22
CA ALA A 77 -21.91 -37.12 -8.76
C ALA A 77 -21.18 -38.02 -7.74
N GLN A 78 -21.22 -37.65 -6.45
CA GLN A 78 -20.68 -38.48 -5.38
C GLN A 78 -21.45 -39.80 -5.21
N GLU A 79 -22.79 -39.77 -5.29
CA GLU A 79 -23.62 -40.98 -5.24
C GLU A 79 -23.44 -41.87 -6.48
N GLU A 80 -23.26 -41.28 -7.66
CA GLU A 80 -22.96 -42.00 -8.90
C GLU A 80 -21.64 -42.78 -8.78
N MET A 81 -20.58 -42.12 -8.30
CA MET A 81 -19.28 -42.76 -8.08
C MET A 81 -19.37 -43.87 -7.03
N ALA A 82 -20.02 -43.58 -5.89
CA ALA A 82 -20.20 -44.56 -4.82
C ALA A 82 -20.99 -45.79 -5.28
N LEU A 83 -21.99 -45.62 -6.17
CA LEU A 83 -22.78 -46.72 -6.71
C LEU A 83 -21.90 -47.63 -7.57
N LEU A 84 -21.09 -47.06 -8.45
CA LEU A 84 -20.19 -47.82 -9.33
C LEU A 84 -19.10 -48.54 -8.53
N GLU A 85 -18.53 -47.90 -7.52
CA GLU A 85 -17.58 -48.53 -6.59
C GLU A 85 -18.23 -49.68 -5.82
N ALA A 86 -19.43 -49.47 -5.26
CA ALA A 86 -20.14 -50.50 -4.52
C ALA A 86 -20.52 -51.70 -5.41
N VAL A 87 -20.89 -51.47 -6.68
CA VAL A 87 -21.15 -52.55 -7.65
C VAL A 87 -19.86 -53.29 -8.02
N MET A 88 -18.73 -52.58 -8.12
CA MET A 88 -17.41 -53.18 -8.35
C MET A 88 -16.96 -54.07 -7.17
N ASP A 89 -17.20 -53.62 -5.93
CA ASP A 89 -16.81 -54.33 -4.71
C ASP A 89 -17.75 -55.52 -4.39
N CYS A 90 -19.07 -55.31 -4.43
CA CYS A 90 -20.07 -56.31 -4.04
C CYS A 90 -20.50 -57.25 -5.19
N GLY A 91 -20.17 -56.89 -6.42
CA GLY A 91 -20.57 -57.61 -7.63
C GLY A 91 -21.98 -57.25 -8.13
N PHE A 92 -22.15 -57.30 -9.46
CA PHE A 92 -23.42 -57.03 -10.11
C PHE A 92 -24.54 -58.01 -9.68
N GLY A 93 -25.71 -57.48 -9.35
CA GLY A 93 -26.87 -58.24 -8.89
C GLY A 93 -27.00 -58.37 -7.36
N ASN A 94 -25.95 -58.06 -6.60
CA ASN A 94 -26.00 -58.05 -5.13
C ASN A 94 -26.44 -56.69 -4.56
N TRP A 95 -27.64 -56.25 -4.94
CA TRP A 95 -28.15 -54.90 -4.62
C TRP A 95 -28.35 -54.64 -3.12
N GLN A 96 -28.50 -55.70 -2.33
CA GLN A 96 -28.64 -55.59 -0.88
C GLN A 96 -27.34 -55.07 -0.23
N ASP A 97 -26.20 -55.61 -0.63
CA ASP A 97 -24.89 -55.19 -0.12
C ASP A 97 -24.44 -53.86 -0.74
N VAL A 98 -24.77 -53.63 -2.02
CA VAL A 98 -24.54 -52.34 -2.70
C VAL A 98 -25.26 -51.20 -1.98
N ALA A 99 -26.54 -51.36 -1.64
CA ALA A 99 -27.30 -50.36 -0.90
C ALA A 99 -26.74 -50.16 0.53
N TYR A 100 -26.28 -51.23 1.16
CA TYR A 100 -25.64 -51.15 2.49
C TYR A 100 -24.33 -50.33 2.46
N GLN A 101 -23.55 -50.45 1.38
CA GLN A 101 -22.34 -49.66 1.17
C GLN A 101 -22.64 -48.21 0.82
N MET A 102 -23.68 -47.96 0.00
CA MET A 102 -24.13 -46.63 -0.41
C MET A 102 -24.71 -45.78 0.74
N ARG A 103 -25.49 -46.39 1.64
CA ARG A 103 -26.16 -45.77 2.81
C ARG A 103 -27.19 -44.66 2.52
N THR A 104 -27.21 -44.07 1.33
CA THR A 104 -28.09 -42.95 0.97
C THR A 104 -29.34 -43.39 0.19
N LYS A 105 -29.29 -44.54 -0.49
CA LYS A 105 -30.33 -45.04 -1.40
C LYS A 105 -30.72 -46.48 -1.07
N THR A 106 -31.94 -46.88 -1.43
CA THR A 106 -32.42 -48.26 -1.23
C THR A 106 -31.92 -49.19 -2.34
N LYS A 107 -32.07 -50.52 -2.13
CA LYS A 107 -31.66 -51.52 -3.14
C LYS A 107 -32.44 -51.39 -4.43
N GLU A 108 -33.75 -51.08 -4.35
CA GLU A 108 -34.62 -50.92 -5.52
C GLU A 108 -34.24 -49.65 -6.28
N GLU A 109 -33.89 -48.58 -5.57
CA GLU A 109 -33.41 -47.32 -6.18
C GLU A 109 -32.08 -47.53 -6.90
N CYS A 110 -31.11 -48.20 -6.26
CA CYS A 110 -29.81 -48.51 -6.84
C CYS A 110 -29.94 -49.39 -8.09
N GLU A 111 -30.74 -50.46 -8.03
CA GLU A 111 -30.96 -51.37 -9.15
C GLU A 111 -31.64 -50.67 -10.32
N SER A 112 -32.75 -49.98 -10.06
CA SER A 112 -33.50 -49.26 -11.09
C SER A 112 -32.65 -48.19 -11.76
N HIS A 113 -31.89 -47.42 -10.97
CA HIS A 113 -31.01 -46.38 -11.47
C HIS A 113 -29.87 -46.95 -12.33
N TYR A 114 -29.20 -48.00 -11.86
CA TYR A 114 -28.12 -48.65 -12.60
C TYR A 114 -28.62 -49.23 -13.93
N MET A 115 -29.73 -49.97 -13.90
CA MET A 115 -30.31 -50.57 -15.11
C MET A 115 -30.77 -49.51 -16.10
N LYS A 116 -31.41 -48.43 -15.64
CA LYS A 116 -31.92 -47.36 -16.49
C LYS A 116 -30.81 -46.56 -17.15
N ASN A 117 -29.80 -46.11 -16.39
CA ASN A 117 -28.83 -45.11 -16.85
C ASN A 117 -27.54 -45.72 -17.41
N PHE A 118 -27.16 -46.94 -17.01
CA PHE A 118 -25.91 -47.58 -17.44
C PHE A 118 -26.13 -48.76 -18.40
N ILE A 119 -27.23 -49.51 -18.29
CA ILE A 119 -27.52 -50.69 -19.14
C ILE A 119 -28.48 -50.36 -20.29
N ASN A 120 -29.67 -49.84 -19.96
CA ASN A 120 -30.77 -49.68 -20.92
C ASN A 120 -30.64 -48.43 -21.79
N ASN A 121 -30.02 -47.37 -21.28
CA ASN A 121 -29.79 -46.13 -22.02
C ASN A 121 -28.36 -45.64 -21.79
N PRO A 122 -27.34 -46.25 -22.42
CA PRO A 122 -25.98 -45.77 -22.34
C PRO A 122 -25.89 -44.43 -23.07
N LEU A 123 -26.09 -43.34 -22.34
CA LEU A 123 -26.01 -41.94 -22.83
C LEU A 123 -24.63 -41.59 -23.45
N PHE A 124 -23.68 -42.52 -23.44
CA PHE A 124 -22.35 -42.39 -24.03
C PHE A 124 -22.32 -42.30 -25.56
N SER A 125 -23.38 -42.71 -26.28
CA SER A 125 -23.30 -42.84 -27.74
C SER A 125 -23.57 -41.55 -28.54
N SER A 126 -24.09 -40.48 -27.95
CA SER A 126 -24.34 -39.26 -28.70
C SER A 126 -24.16 -38.01 -27.85
N THR A 127 -23.05 -37.32 -28.09
CA THR A 127 -22.65 -36.06 -27.46
C THR A 127 -22.19 -36.26 -26.02
N LEU A 128 -20.86 -36.31 -25.83
CA LEU A 128 -20.15 -36.03 -24.56
C LEU A 128 -21.08 -35.25 -23.65
N LEU A 129 -21.49 -35.86 -22.52
CA LEU A 129 -22.37 -35.31 -21.50
C LEU A 129 -22.47 -33.81 -21.74
N SER A 130 -23.45 -33.41 -22.55
CA SER A 130 -23.84 -32.03 -22.59
C SER A 130 -24.48 -31.92 -21.22
N LEU A 131 -23.63 -31.71 -20.20
CA LEU A 131 -23.96 -31.21 -18.90
C LEU A 131 -24.77 -30.00 -19.28
N ARG A 132 -26.08 -30.25 -19.49
CA ARG A 132 -27.10 -29.24 -19.55
C ARG A 132 -26.81 -28.58 -18.25
N LYS A 133 -26.09 -27.44 -18.31
CA LYS A 133 -25.73 -26.65 -17.14
C LYS A 133 -27.02 -26.64 -16.39
N ALA A 134 -27.10 -27.46 -15.33
CA ALA A 134 -28.33 -27.53 -14.59
C ALA A 134 -28.52 -26.07 -14.25
N LYS A 135 -29.64 -25.49 -14.68
CA LYS A 135 -30.03 -24.17 -14.22
C LYS A 135 -30.39 -24.36 -12.74
N ASP A 136 -29.44 -24.84 -11.95
CA ASP A 136 -29.38 -24.69 -10.52
C ASP A 136 -28.95 -23.24 -10.34
N SER A 137 -29.88 -22.37 -10.70
CA SER A 137 -30.01 -21.06 -10.12
C SER A 137 -30.32 -21.27 -8.64
N ARG A 138 -29.35 -21.78 -7.85
CA ARG A 138 -29.25 -21.48 -6.42
C ARG A 138 -28.79 -20.02 -6.25
N VAL A 139 -29.24 -19.14 -7.15
CA VAL A 139 -29.22 -17.72 -6.91
C VAL A 139 -30.32 -17.55 -5.88
N ALA A 140 -29.94 -17.24 -4.63
CA ALA A 140 -30.93 -16.78 -3.67
C ALA A 140 -31.72 -15.66 -4.37
N GLU A 141 -33.00 -15.89 -4.67
CA GLU A 141 -33.83 -14.95 -5.44
C GLU A 141 -34.06 -13.62 -4.70
N GLY A 142 -33.59 -13.51 -3.45
CA GLY A 142 -33.68 -12.30 -2.63
C GLY A 142 -32.34 -11.61 -2.42
N ALA A 143 -32.38 -10.28 -2.34
CA ALA A 143 -31.27 -9.48 -1.83
C ALA A 143 -30.91 -9.96 -0.40
N ILE A 144 -29.62 -10.22 -0.16
CA ILE A 144 -29.13 -10.61 1.18
C ILE A 144 -29.34 -9.42 2.13
N PRO A 145 -30.16 -9.55 3.20
CA PRO A 145 -30.39 -8.44 4.12
C PRO A 145 -29.10 -8.00 4.79
N PHE A 146 -28.84 -6.69 4.80
CA PHE A 146 -27.72 -6.11 5.52
C PHE A 146 -27.88 -6.36 7.03
N LYS A 147 -26.91 -7.03 7.66
CA LYS A 147 -26.88 -7.25 9.11
C LYS A 147 -25.55 -6.72 9.66
N PRO A 148 -25.58 -5.82 10.66
CA PRO A 148 -24.36 -5.43 11.36
C PRO A 148 -23.61 -6.65 11.89
N CYS A 149 -22.30 -6.65 11.73
CA CYS A 149 -21.43 -7.77 12.12
C CYS A 149 -20.07 -7.22 12.56
N ASP A 150 -19.40 -7.89 13.49
CA ASP A 150 -18.09 -7.46 13.97
C ASP A 150 -16.93 -8.01 13.12
N ASP A 151 -17.09 -9.18 12.48
CA ASP A 151 -16.04 -9.83 11.69
C ASP A 151 -16.59 -10.48 10.40
N PRO A 152 -16.26 -9.96 9.19
CA PRO A 152 -15.58 -8.69 8.96
C PRO A 152 -16.47 -7.51 9.41
N PRO A 153 -15.89 -6.40 9.92
CA PRO A 153 -16.67 -5.31 10.50
C PRO A 153 -17.63 -4.73 9.47
N ARG A 154 -18.93 -4.76 9.78
CA ARG A 154 -20.00 -4.21 8.96
C ARG A 154 -20.74 -3.16 9.77
N PRO A 155 -20.15 -1.96 9.94
CA PRO A 155 -20.75 -0.89 10.72
C PRO A 155 -22.05 -0.41 10.07
N THR A 156 -22.99 0.05 10.88
CA THR A 156 -24.16 0.79 10.37
C THR A 156 -23.71 2.05 9.63
N PHE A 157 -24.48 2.44 8.62
CA PHE A 157 -24.27 3.69 7.89
C PHE A 157 -24.19 4.87 8.88
N ASP A 158 -23.30 5.81 8.61
CA ASP A 158 -23.03 7.03 9.40
C ASP A 158 -22.52 6.85 10.84
N SER A 159 -22.25 5.61 11.29
CA SER A 159 -21.59 5.38 12.58
C SER A 159 -20.18 5.99 12.63
N VAL A 160 -19.67 6.26 13.83
CA VAL A 160 -18.29 6.74 14.04
C VAL A 160 -17.28 5.79 13.39
N LEU A 161 -17.50 4.48 13.54
CA LEU A 161 -16.63 3.47 12.93
C LEU A 161 -16.67 3.54 11.39
N SER A 162 -17.85 3.71 10.78
CA SER A 162 -17.98 3.88 9.32
C SER A 162 -17.19 5.11 8.82
N ARG A 163 -17.27 6.23 9.54
CA ARG A 163 -16.51 7.46 9.24
C ARG A 163 -15.00 7.25 9.41
N ASP A 164 -14.58 6.59 10.48
CA ASP A 164 -13.17 6.28 10.76
C ASP A 164 -12.57 5.37 9.66
N MET A 165 -13.39 4.54 9.03
CA MET A 165 -12.99 3.65 7.93
C MET A 165 -12.93 4.35 6.57
N ALA A 166 -13.25 5.65 6.49
CA ALA A 166 -13.12 6.49 5.29
C ALA A 166 -13.73 5.85 4.02
N GLY A 167 -14.89 5.22 4.17
CA GLY A 167 -15.60 4.59 3.06
C GLY A 167 -15.06 3.22 2.62
N TYR A 168 -14.14 2.63 3.36
CA TYR A 168 -13.75 1.23 3.17
C TYR A 168 -14.90 0.28 3.50
N MET A 169 -15.16 -0.69 2.62
CA MET A 169 -16.20 -1.71 2.73
C MET A 169 -15.55 -3.08 3.00
N PRO A 170 -15.51 -3.58 4.26
CA PRO A 170 -14.74 -4.77 4.62
C PRO A 170 -15.18 -6.05 3.92
N ALA A 171 -16.48 -6.23 3.71
CA ALA A 171 -17.00 -7.41 3.04
C ALA A 171 -16.62 -7.50 1.55
N ARG A 172 -16.31 -6.35 0.92
CA ARG A 172 -15.83 -6.26 -0.47
C ARG A 172 -14.30 -6.11 -0.54
N ALA A 173 -13.65 -5.82 0.60
CA ALA A 173 -12.26 -5.44 0.70
C ALA A 173 -11.88 -4.24 -0.19
N ASP A 174 -12.74 -3.23 -0.25
CA ASP A 174 -12.71 -2.22 -1.31
C ASP A 174 -13.29 -0.87 -0.87
N PHE A 175 -12.98 0.25 -1.54
CA PHE A 175 -13.44 1.58 -1.12
C PHE A 175 -14.66 2.05 -1.91
N MET A 176 -15.56 2.79 -1.27
CA MET A 176 -16.68 3.44 -1.97
C MET A 176 -16.19 4.45 -3.01
N GLU A 177 -15.15 5.21 -2.67
CA GLU A 177 -14.47 6.12 -3.59
C GLU A 177 -13.02 5.68 -3.72
N GLU A 178 -12.62 5.33 -4.93
CA GLU A 178 -11.30 4.77 -5.20
C GLU A 178 -10.23 5.84 -5.39
N PHE A 179 -8.97 5.45 -5.21
CA PHE A 179 -7.88 6.29 -5.72
C PHE A 179 -8.07 6.43 -7.21
N ASP A 180 -8.19 7.69 -7.64
CA ASP A 180 -8.38 8.04 -9.03
C ASP A 180 -9.68 7.46 -9.63
N ASN A 181 -10.80 7.76 -8.98
CA ASN A 181 -12.14 7.23 -9.26
C ASN A 181 -12.67 7.49 -10.68
N TYR A 182 -12.04 8.38 -11.43
CA TYR A 182 -12.48 8.77 -12.78
C TYR A 182 -11.59 8.16 -13.89
N ALA A 183 -10.65 7.27 -13.58
CA ALA A 183 -9.74 6.72 -14.59
C ALA A 183 -10.48 6.03 -15.76
N GLU A 184 -11.65 5.47 -15.49
CA GLU A 184 -12.52 4.82 -16.46
C GLU A 184 -13.13 5.81 -17.49
N TRP A 185 -13.18 7.12 -17.18
CA TRP A 185 -13.70 8.13 -18.10
C TRP A 185 -12.83 8.29 -19.34
N ASP A 186 -11.52 8.05 -19.22
CA ASP A 186 -10.59 8.09 -20.36
C ASP A 186 -10.90 7.01 -21.41
N LEU A 187 -11.57 5.93 -21.00
CA LEU A 187 -11.94 4.82 -21.87
C LEU A 187 -13.37 4.92 -22.42
N LYS A 188 -14.18 5.84 -21.89
CA LYS A 188 -15.63 5.89 -22.15
C LYS A 188 -15.96 5.93 -23.65
N ASP A 189 -15.20 6.74 -24.39
CA ASP A 189 -15.45 7.00 -25.80
C ASP A 189 -14.42 6.28 -26.71
N ILE A 190 -13.73 5.25 -26.18
CA ILE A 190 -12.80 4.43 -26.97
C ILE A 190 -13.53 3.20 -27.49
N ASP A 191 -13.65 3.13 -28.81
CA ASP A 191 -14.08 1.95 -29.56
C ASP A 191 -12.93 1.44 -30.44
N PHE A 192 -13.00 0.19 -30.89
CA PHE A 192 -12.07 -0.34 -31.88
C PHE A 192 -12.87 -0.70 -33.13
N VAL A 193 -12.50 -0.12 -34.27
CA VAL A 193 -13.14 -0.37 -35.56
C VAL A 193 -12.11 -0.98 -36.50
N ASP A 194 -12.54 -1.91 -37.36
CA ASP A 194 -11.62 -2.63 -38.26
C ASP A 194 -10.92 -1.68 -39.25
N ASP A 195 -11.61 -0.61 -39.67
CA ASP A 195 -11.09 0.43 -40.58
C ASP A 195 -10.17 1.46 -39.89
N ASP A 196 -9.88 1.33 -38.60
CA ASP A 196 -8.96 2.24 -37.90
C ASP A 196 -7.57 2.20 -38.55
N SER A 197 -7.03 3.39 -38.88
CA SER A 197 -5.63 3.51 -39.29
C SER A 197 -4.71 2.96 -38.19
N ASP A 198 -3.56 2.39 -38.57
CA ASP A 198 -2.61 1.82 -37.60
C ASP A 198 -2.15 2.83 -36.55
N VAL A 199 -2.03 4.10 -36.93
CA VAL A 199 -1.69 5.20 -36.01
C VAL A 199 -2.81 5.44 -34.99
N LEU A 200 -4.08 5.45 -35.43
CA LEU A 200 -5.23 5.60 -34.54
C LEU A 200 -5.36 4.40 -33.60
N ARG A 201 -5.19 3.19 -34.12
CA ARG A 201 -5.19 1.95 -33.32
C ARG A 201 -4.08 1.97 -32.26
N ALA A 202 -2.87 2.40 -32.62
CA ALA A 202 -1.76 2.56 -31.69
C ALA A 202 -2.05 3.61 -30.61
N LEU A 203 -2.69 4.73 -30.97
CA LEU A 203 -3.10 5.76 -30.01
C LEU A 203 -4.14 5.20 -29.02
N LYS A 204 -5.17 4.50 -29.51
CA LYS A 204 -6.20 3.86 -28.68
C LYS A 204 -5.57 2.86 -27.69
N LEU A 205 -4.64 2.02 -28.16
CA LEU A 205 -3.87 1.10 -27.30
C LEU A 205 -3.04 1.84 -26.25
N ALA A 206 -2.38 2.95 -26.61
CA ALA A 206 -1.61 3.74 -25.66
C ALA A 206 -2.49 4.32 -24.53
N VAL A 207 -3.74 4.71 -24.82
CA VAL A 207 -4.68 5.15 -23.78
C VAL A 207 -5.06 4.00 -22.85
N VAL A 208 -5.30 2.79 -23.40
CA VAL A 208 -5.54 1.59 -22.58
C VAL A 208 -4.34 1.25 -21.69
N ASP A 209 -3.12 1.41 -22.19
CA ASP A 209 -1.90 1.21 -21.40
C ASP A 209 -1.76 2.22 -20.26
N ILE A 210 -2.11 3.48 -20.50
CA ILE A 210 -2.18 4.51 -19.46
C ILE A 210 -3.21 4.12 -18.39
N TYR A 211 -4.40 3.70 -18.81
CA TYR A 211 -5.44 3.20 -17.88
C TYR A 211 -4.94 2.02 -17.05
N HIS A 212 -4.30 1.02 -17.67
CA HIS A 212 -3.69 -0.11 -16.95
C HIS A 212 -2.63 0.34 -15.95
N SER A 213 -1.83 1.36 -16.26
CA SER A 213 -0.87 1.94 -15.30
C SER A 213 -1.58 2.57 -14.09
N ARG A 214 -2.68 3.29 -14.31
CA ARG A 214 -3.50 3.88 -13.22
C ARG A 214 -4.12 2.79 -12.34
N LEU A 215 -4.64 1.71 -12.94
CA LEU A 215 -5.14 0.55 -12.20
C LEU A 215 -4.06 -0.13 -11.34
N LYS A 216 -2.85 -0.29 -11.87
CA LYS A 216 -1.72 -0.86 -11.12
C LYS A 216 -1.36 0.00 -9.90
N GLU A 217 -1.35 1.32 -10.03
CA GLU A 217 -1.11 2.22 -8.90
C GLU A 217 -2.25 2.19 -7.88
N ARG A 218 -3.51 2.11 -8.32
CA ARG A 218 -4.67 1.89 -7.45
C ARG A 218 -4.52 0.61 -6.63
N GLN A 219 -4.19 -0.51 -7.28
CA GLN A 219 -3.97 -1.80 -6.61
C GLN A 219 -2.77 -1.77 -5.66
N ARG A 220 -1.67 -1.12 -6.07
CA ARG A 220 -0.49 -0.93 -5.21
C ARG A 220 -0.84 -0.18 -3.93
N ARG A 221 -1.65 0.87 -4.00
CA ARG A 221 -2.10 1.63 -2.81
C ARG A 221 -2.98 0.79 -1.90
N LYS A 222 -3.93 0.03 -2.44
CA LYS A 222 -4.73 -0.93 -1.64
C LYS A 222 -3.86 -1.94 -0.92
N LYS A 223 -2.84 -2.47 -1.60
CA LYS A 223 -1.87 -3.39 -1.00
C LYS A 223 -1.12 -2.73 0.18
N ILE A 224 -0.62 -1.51 0.02
CA ILE A 224 0.04 -0.76 1.11
C ILE A 224 -0.92 -0.56 2.30
N ILE A 225 -2.17 -0.18 2.03
CA ILE A 225 -3.20 0.01 3.06
C ILE A 225 -3.44 -1.30 3.82
N ARG A 226 -3.56 -2.41 3.10
CA ARG A 226 -3.76 -3.76 3.66
C ARG A 226 -2.57 -4.21 4.50
N ASP A 227 -1.36 -4.15 3.94
CA ASP A 227 -0.13 -4.67 4.54
C ASP A 227 0.25 -3.91 5.82
N HIS A 228 -0.03 -2.61 5.87
CA HIS A 228 0.20 -1.78 7.06
C HIS A 228 -1.03 -1.70 7.99
N GLY A 229 -2.21 -2.13 7.52
CA GLY A 229 -3.45 -2.09 8.29
C GLY A 229 -4.06 -0.70 8.45
N LEU A 230 -3.78 0.25 7.52
CA LEU A 230 -4.07 1.71 7.56
C LEU A 230 -5.55 2.10 7.74
N ILE A 231 -6.46 1.12 7.76
CA ILE A 231 -7.91 1.29 7.89
C ILE A 231 -8.32 1.43 9.36
N ASN A 232 -7.58 0.78 10.28
CA ASN A 232 -7.95 0.79 11.70
C ASN A 232 -7.22 1.90 12.45
N LEU A 233 -7.76 3.13 12.38
CA LEU A 233 -7.16 4.30 13.00
C LEU A 233 -6.93 4.13 14.51
N ARG A 234 -7.86 3.46 15.21
CA ARG A 234 -7.74 3.17 16.65
C ARG A 234 -6.54 2.29 16.96
N LYS A 235 -6.31 1.25 16.14
CA LYS A 235 -5.15 0.38 16.28
C LYS A 235 -3.84 1.18 16.13
N PHE A 236 -3.76 2.11 15.19
CA PHE A 236 -2.59 2.99 15.06
C PHE A 236 -2.40 3.93 16.24
N GLN A 237 -3.48 4.55 16.72
CA GLN A 237 -3.40 5.42 17.89
C GLN A 237 -2.84 4.66 19.09
N MET A 238 -3.38 3.48 19.36
CA MET A 238 -2.91 2.63 20.45
C MET A 238 -1.45 2.17 20.24
N GLU A 239 -1.08 1.76 19.03
CA GLU A 239 0.30 1.41 18.71
C GLU A 239 1.25 2.60 18.91
N PHE A 240 0.85 3.79 18.47
CA PHE A 240 1.63 5.01 18.63
C PHE A 240 1.84 5.36 20.11
N GLU A 241 0.78 5.27 20.91
CA GLU A 241 0.84 5.47 22.36
C GLU A 241 1.76 4.47 23.04
N LEU A 242 1.64 3.18 22.70
CA LEU A 242 2.53 2.13 23.21
C LEU A 242 3.99 2.39 22.82
N ARG A 243 4.26 2.72 21.55
CA ARG A 243 5.61 3.08 21.09
C ARG A 243 6.16 4.31 21.82
N ARG A 244 5.32 5.31 22.09
CA ARG A 244 5.70 6.51 22.85
C ARG A 244 6.05 6.14 24.29
N GLU A 245 5.23 5.31 24.94
CA GLU A 245 5.48 4.87 26.31
C GLU A 245 6.72 3.98 26.41
N ILE A 246 6.94 3.08 25.45
CA ILE A 246 8.17 2.27 25.37
C ILE A 246 9.41 3.18 25.30
N ARG A 247 9.41 4.19 24.43
CA ARG A 247 10.53 5.16 24.34
C ARG A 247 10.76 5.89 25.66
N ARG A 248 9.68 6.30 26.33
CA ARG A 248 9.73 6.96 27.64
C ARG A 248 10.34 6.04 28.71
N LEU A 249 9.91 4.78 28.77
CA LEU A 249 10.46 3.79 29.69
C LEU A 249 11.94 3.50 29.39
N GLN A 250 12.33 3.44 28.12
CA GLN A 250 13.73 3.30 27.71
C GLN A 250 14.57 4.51 28.17
N GLU A 251 14.04 5.73 28.07
CA GLU A 251 14.68 6.94 28.58
C GLU A 251 14.90 6.86 30.10
N TYR A 252 13.88 6.44 30.86
CA TYR A 252 14.01 6.23 32.30
C TYR A 252 15.13 5.25 32.63
N ARG A 253 15.20 4.13 31.91
CA ARG A 253 16.27 3.13 32.10
C ARG A 253 17.65 3.72 31.81
N LYS A 254 17.80 4.49 30.74
CA LYS A 254 19.05 5.20 30.42
C LYS A 254 19.45 6.22 31.49
N ALA A 255 18.46 6.89 32.09
CA ALA A 255 18.66 7.82 33.20
C ALA A 255 18.86 7.12 34.57
N GLY A 256 18.92 5.78 34.60
CA GLY A 256 19.12 5.00 35.84
C GLY A 256 17.87 4.84 36.70
N ILE A 257 16.69 5.24 36.22
CA ILE A 257 15.43 5.18 36.94
C ILE A 257 14.84 3.77 36.83
N LYS A 258 14.58 3.15 37.97
CA LYS A 258 14.04 1.78 38.06
C LYS A 258 12.64 1.70 38.69
N SER A 259 12.12 2.80 39.24
CA SER A 259 10.81 2.86 39.90
C SER A 259 9.94 3.99 39.34
N PHE A 260 8.63 3.75 39.25
CA PHE A 260 7.65 4.74 38.79
C PHE A 260 7.54 5.96 39.71
N CYS A 261 7.75 5.79 41.02
CA CYS A 261 7.78 6.94 41.95
C CYS A 261 8.92 7.89 41.60
N SER A 262 10.12 7.34 41.35
CA SER A 262 11.28 8.11 40.90
C SER A 262 11.07 8.73 39.52
N ALA A 263 10.36 8.05 38.61
CA ALA A 263 9.99 8.58 37.30
C ALA A 263 9.11 9.83 37.40
N LYS A 264 8.13 9.86 38.31
CA LYS A 264 7.30 11.06 38.54
C LYS A 264 8.14 12.27 38.97
N VAL A 265 9.12 12.06 39.85
CA VAL A 265 10.04 13.12 40.30
C VAL A 265 10.93 13.57 39.16
N TYR A 266 11.51 12.62 38.40
CA TYR A 266 12.32 12.91 37.22
C TYR A 266 11.58 13.75 36.20
N GLU A 267 10.33 13.42 35.88
CA GLU A 267 9.52 14.18 34.91
C GLU A 267 9.19 15.60 35.40
N ARG A 268 9.01 15.78 36.71
CA ARG A 268 8.83 17.12 37.29
C ARG A 268 10.11 17.94 37.14
N VAL A 269 11.26 17.37 37.49
CA VAL A 269 12.55 18.05 37.41
C VAL A 269 12.95 18.30 35.95
N LYS A 270 12.69 17.35 35.05
CA LYS A 270 12.93 17.48 33.60
C LYS A 270 12.13 18.64 33.02
N ARG A 271 10.82 18.72 33.31
CA ARG A 271 9.99 19.86 32.89
C ARG A 271 10.52 21.20 33.41
N MET A 272 10.90 21.27 34.68
CA MET A 272 11.50 22.48 35.27
C MET A 272 12.80 22.90 34.54
N ARG A 273 13.68 21.94 34.20
CA ARG A 273 14.90 22.22 33.43
C ARG A 273 14.60 22.69 32.01
N GLU A 274 13.60 22.10 31.35
CA GLU A 274 13.18 22.49 30.01
C GLU A 274 12.58 23.90 30.00
N ASP A 275 11.74 24.24 30.99
CA ASP A 275 11.18 25.58 31.16
C ASP A 275 12.25 26.63 31.44
N GLU A 276 13.20 26.30 32.31
CA GLU A 276 14.35 27.17 32.59
C GLU A 276 15.21 27.37 31.34
N ARG A 277 15.47 26.30 30.57
CA ARG A 277 16.19 26.39 29.30
C ARG A 277 15.44 27.23 28.27
N ARG A 278 14.11 27.09 28.18
CA ARG A 278 13.24 27.92 27.33
C ARG A 278 13.35 29.40 27.72
N LYS A 279 13.21 29.72 29.00
CA LYS A 279 13.34 31.09 29.53
C LYS A 279 14.72 31.69 29.23
N ARG A 280 15.79 30.92 29.41
CA ARG A 280 17.17 31.35 29.07
C ARG A 280 17.33 31.61 27.59
N THR A 281 16.76 30.76 26.74
CA THR A 281 16.80 30.93 25.29
C THR A 281 16.04 32.18 24.88
N MET A 282 14.83 32.38 25.40
CA MET A 282 14.06 33.62 25.21
C MET A 282 14.83 34.86 25.67
N LEU A 283 15.49 34.79 26.83
CA LEU A 283 16.31 35.90 27.33
C LEU A 283 17.49 36.19 26.38
N CYS A 284 18.19 35.17 25.90
CA CYS A 284 19.26 35.33 24.90
C CYS A 284 18.73 35.97 23.62
N ASP A 285 17.56 35.54 23.14
CA ASP A 285 16.92 36.10 21.94
C ASP A 285 16.57 37.58 22.15
N VAL A 286 15.99 37.97 23.30
CA VAL A 286 15.71 39.38 23.63
C VAL A 286 16.97 40.22 23.67
N LEU A 287 18.02 39.71 24.32
CA LEU A 287 19.30 40.41 24.45
C LEU A 287 19.94 40.68 23.07
N GLN A 288 19.70 39.82 22.08
CA GLN A 288 20.16 40.02 20.71
C GLN A 288 19.53 41.25 20.03
N TYR A 289 18.29 41.60 20.39
CA TYR A 289 17.56 42.74 19.80
C TYR A 289 17.64 44.01 20.65
N ILE A 290 18.35 43.98 21.80
CA ILE A 290 18.29 45.06 22.79
C ILE A 290 18.89 46.39 22.29
N GLN A 291 19.77 46.33 21.28
CA GLN A 291 20.37 47.52 20.64
C GLN A 291 19.43 48.22 19.67
N ASP A 292 18.38 47.54 19.18
CA ASP A 292 17.34 48.09 18.30
C ASP A 292 15.99 48.08 19.03
N GLY A 293 15.62 49.25 19.56
CA GLY A 293 14.38 49.42 20.34
C GLY A 293 13.11 49.01 19.59
N ARG A 294 13.04 49.14 18.26
CA ARG A 294 11.86 48.72 17.48
C ARG A 294 11.81 47.20 17.30
N ALA A 295 12.96 46.57 17.04
CA ALA A 295 13.03 45.11 16.92
C ALA A 295 12.72 44.41 18.25
N CYS A 296 13.21 44.97 19.36
CA CYS A 296 12.93 44.47 20.70
C CYS A 296 11.43 44.55 21.05
N GLN A 297 10.78 45.70 20.79
CA GLN A 297 9.32 45.84 21.01
C GLN A 297 8.49 44.89 20.14
N GLN A 298 8.86 44.67 18.88
CA GLN A 298 8.16 43.75 17.99
C GLN A 298 8.29 42.28 18.44
N TRP A 299 9.48 41.88 18.89
CA TRP A 299 9.70 40.53 19.43
C TRP A 299 8.87 40.31 20.71
N LEU A 300 8.89 41.28 21.64
CA LEU A 300 8.12 41.20 22.90
C LEU A 300 6.61 41.14 22.65
N SER A 301 6.10 41.93 21.70
CA SER A 301 4.68 41.89 21.30
C SER A 301 4.28 40.53 20.71
N LYS A 302 5.14 39.95 19.86
CA LYS A 302 4.93 38.62 19.29
C LYS A 302 4.96 37.51 20.36
N GLN A 303 5.90 37.59 21.31
CA GLN A 303 6.00 36.61 22.39
C GLN A 303 4.80 36.70 23.35
N ALA A 304 4.36 37.92 23.69
CA ALA A 304 3.16 38.12 24.52
C ALA A 304 1.88 37.58 23.86
N ALA A 305 1.75 37.66 22.53
CA ALA A 305 0.64 37.05 21.80
C ALA A 305 0.67 35.51 21.89
N ILE A 306 1.86 34.91 21.74
CA ILE A 306 2.05 33.45 21.88
C ILE A 306 1.69 32.99 23.30
N ASP A 307 2.14 33.72 24.33
CA ASP A 307 1.88 33.40 25.74
C ASP A 307 0.40 33.57 26.13
N ALA A 308 -0.33 34.46 25.45
CA ALA A 308 -1.78 34.62 25.58
C ALA A 308 -2.60 33.52 24.88
N GLY A 309 -1.94 32.49 24.32
CA GLY A 309 -2.60 31.42 23.57
C GLY A 309 -3.14 31.87 22.21
N ILE A 310 -2.82 33.11 21.79
CA ILE A 310 -3.10 33.61 20.45
C ILE A 310 -2.01 33.02 19.56
N THR A 311 -2.25 31.78 19.12
CA THR A 311 -1.53 31.26 17.96
C THR A 311 -1.76 32.26 16.84
N PRO A 312 -0.71 32.85 16.23
CA PRO A 312 -0.94 33.56 14.99
C PRO A 312 -1.49 32.49 14.06
N ALA A 313 -2.78 32.60 13.74
CA ALA A 313 -3.38 31.81 12.69
C ALA A 313 -2.41 31.87 11.51
N VAL A 314 -2.29 30.76 10.81
CA VAL A 314 -1.77 30.76 9.43
C VAL A 314 -2.76 31.61 8.64
N THR A 315 -2.62 32.93 8.76
CA THR A 315 -3.30 33.87 7.91
C THR A 315 -2.50 33.82 6.63
N THR A 316 -3.10 33.22 5.62
CA THR A 316 -2.77 33.38 4.22
C THR A 316 -2.92 34.86 3.89
N ILE A 317 -2.00 35.68 4.39
CA ILE A 317 -1.83 37.07 3.96
C ILE A 317 -0.94 36.96 2.73
N THR A 318 -1.56 37.27 1.60
CA THR A 318 -0.89 37.77 0.39
C THR A 318 0.23 38.71 0.81
N VAL A 319 1.46 38.21 0.77
CA VAL A 319 2.67 39.01 1.03
C VAL A 319 2.83 39.94 -0.15
N SER A 320 2.26 41.14 -0.03
CA SER A 320 2.70 42.29 -0.78
C SER A 320 4.20 42.47 -0.51
N ALA A 321 4.95 42.42 -1.59
CA ALA A 321 6.40 42.44 -1.63
C ALA A 321 6.99 43.62 -0.85
N THR A 322 7.53 43.34 0.33
CA THR A 322 8.62 44.14 0.90
C THR A 322 9.75 43.19 1.30
N GLY A 323 10.94 43.49 0.80
CA GLY A 323 12.16 42.66 0.73
C GLY A 323 12.34 41.53 1.73
N ARG A 324 12.62 40.32 1.20
CA ARG A 324 13.30 39.25 1.96
C ARG A 324 14.55 39.84 2.62
N ARG A 325 14.58 39.90 3.95
CA ARG A 325 15.81 40.24 4.68
C ARG A 325 16.88 39.19 4.32
N SER A 326 18.08 39.64 3.93
CA SER A 326 19.18 38.72 3.65
C SER A 326 19.65 38.07 4.95
N ALA A 327 19.94 36.77 4.90
CA ALA A 327 20.56 36.07 6.01
C ALA A 327 21.88 36.79 6.43
N PRO A 328 22.21 36.81 7.73
CA PRO A 328 23.43 37.45 8.22
C PRO A 328 24.68 36.89 7.51
N PRO A 329 25.71 37.73 7.30
CA PRO A 329 26.91 37.36 6.55
C PRO A 329 27.61 36.15 7.18
N LEU A 330 28.16 35.28 6.34
CA LEU A 330 28.83 34.07 6.80
C LEU A 330 30.12 34.43 7.55
N ASN A 331 30.29 33.96 8.79
CA ASN A 331 31.53 34.17 9.52
C ASN A 331 32.63 33.28 8.90
N LEU A 332 33.67 33.89 8.31
CA LEU A 332 34.72 33.17 7.58
C LEU A 332 35.82 32.59 8.48
N THR A 333 35.78 32.83 9.79
CA THR A 333 36.87 32.46 10.72
C THR A 333 37.01 30.93 10.81
N GLY A 334 38.18 30.38 10.48
CA GLY A 334 38.51 28.95 10.62
C GLY A 334 38.11 28.04 9.45
N LEU A 335 37.63 28.58 8.32
CA LEU A 335 37.32 27.78 7.13
C LEU A 335 38.55 27.60 6.22
N PRO A 336 38.74 26.41 5.61
CA PRO A 336 39.88 26.14 4.72
C PRO A 336 39.80 26.97 3.43
N GLY A 337 40.92 27.55 3.00
CA GLY A 337 41.02 28.37 1.79
C GLY A 337 40.71 29.85 1.99
N THR A 338 40.46 30.29 3.22
CA THR A 338 40.25 31.71 3.59
C THR A 338 41.50 32.55 3.40
N GLU A 339 42.68 31.93 3.56
CA GLU A 339 43.99 32.53 3.38
C GLU A 339 44.32 32.88 1.92
N LYS A 340 43.62 32.28 0.95
CA LYS A 340 43.85 32.45 -0.50
C LYS A 340 42.91 33.46 -1.16
N LEU A 341 42.04 34.12 -0.39
CA LEU A 341 41.08 35.10 -0.87
C LEU A 341 41.53 36.54 -0.60
N ASN A 342 41.34 37.42 -1.58
CA ASN A 342 41.49 38.87 -1.40
C ASN A 342 40.33 39.47 -0.59
N GLU A 343 40.49 40.67 -0.03
CA GLU A 343 39.46 41.32 0.81
C GLU A 343 38.09 41.44 0.12
N ARG A 344 38.08 41.77 -1.18
CA ARG A 344 36.86 41.82 -2.00
C ARG A 344 36.20 40.46 -2.22
N GLU A 345 37.00 39.39 -2.29
CA GLU A 345 36.51 38.02 -2.44
C GLU A 345 35.98 37.46 -1.12
N LYS A 346 36.59 37.86 0.00
CA LYS A 346 36.09 37.59 1.35
C LYS A 346 34.72 38.24 1.55
N GLU A 347 34.57 39.51 1.17
CA GLU A 347 33.28 40.22 1.22
C GLU A 347 32.21 39.53 0.36
N LEU A 348 32.56 39.11 -0.87
CA LEU A 348 31.65 38.34 -1.72
C LEU A 348 31.24 37.02 -1.07
N CYS A 349 32.19 36.26 -0.50
CA CYS A 349 31.89 34.98 0.17
C CYS A 349 30.98 35.18 1.40
N GLN A 350 31.17 36.26 2.16
CA GLN A 350 30.32 36.64 3.28
C GLN A 350 28.89 36.97 2.84
N VAL A 351 28.73 37.81 1.80
CA VAL A 351 27.44 38.29 1.29
C VAL A 351 26.67 37.18 0.55
N VAL A 352 27.36 36.35 -0.23
CA VAL A 352 26.77 35.26 -1.02
C VAL A 352 26.65 33.97 -0.21
N ARG A 353 27.24 33.94 1.00
CA ARG A 353 27.32 32.77 1.88
C ARG A 353 27.88 31.56 1.13
N LEU A 354 29.09 31.74 0.63
CA LEU A 354 29.89 30.71 -0.04
C LEU A 354 31.08 30.35 0.85
N VAL A 355 31.36 29.06 0.93
CA VAL A 355 32.58 28.57 1.58
C VAL A 355 33.78 28.93 0.67
N PRO A 356 34.85 29.54 1.20
CA PRO A 356 36.02 29.96 0.44
C PRO A 356 36.61 28.90 -0.50
N GLY A 357 36.76 27.65 -0.05
CA GLY A 357 37.21 26.55 -0.90
C GLY A 357 36.32 26.34 -2.13
N ALA A 358 35.01 26.30 -1.95
CA ALA A 358 34.05 26.14 -3.05
C ALA A 358 34.07 27.35 -4.01
N TYR A 359 34.22 28.57 -3.48
CA TYR A 359 34.36 29.75 -4.33
C TYR A 359 35.61 29.67 -5.24
N LEU A 360 36.74 29.22 -4.71
CA LEU A 360 37.98 29.07 -5.49
C LEU A 360 37.81 28.03 -6.62
N GLU A 361 37.14 26.91 -6.34
CA GLU A 361 36.81 25.90 -7.36
C GLU A 361 35.91 26.48 -8.46
N TYR A 362 34.85 27.20 -8.07
CA TYR A 362 33.95 27.85 -9.03
C TYR A 362 34.67 28.93 -9.86
N LYS A 363 35.51 29.74 -9.22
CA LYS A 363 36.34 30.75 -9.90
C LYS A 363 37.24 30.10 -10.94
N GLN A 364 37.95 29.02 -10.58
CA GLN A 364 38.82 28.30 -11.50
C GLN A 364 38.05 27.68 -12.67
N ALA A 365 36.89 27.07 -12.39
CA ALA A 365 36.05 26.45 -13.42
C ALA A 365 35.55 27.49 -14.44
N LEU A 366 35.08 28.66 -13.97
CA LEU A 366 34.61 29.74 -14.84
C LEU A 366 35.76 30.40 -15.63
N LEU A 367 36.95 30.55 -15.02
CA LEU A 367 38.14 31.06 -15.69
C LEU A 367 38.62 30.15 -16.82
N ASN A 368 38.67 28.84 -16.58
CA ASN A 368 39.12 27.87 -17.57
C ASN A 368 38.18 27.85 -18.78
N GLU A 369 36.87 27.92 -18.55
CA GLU A 369 35.89 27.94 -19.63
C GLU A 369 35.93 29.25 -20.43
N CYS A 370 36.14 30.39 -19.75
CA CYS A 370 36.32 31.68 -20.41
C CYS A 370 37.59 31.71 -21.29
N ARG A 371 38.70 31.11 -20.84
CA ARG A 371 39.93 30.98 -21.63
C ARG A 371 39.73 30.08 -22.86
N ARG A 372 38.91 29.04 -22.73
CA ARG A 372 38.63 28.10 -23.82
C ARG A 372 37.78 28.71 -24.93
N GLN A 373 36.82 29.58 -24.59
CA GLN A 373 35.86 30.14 -25.55
C GLN A 373 36.08 31.62 -25.91
N GLY A 374 37.06 32.30 -25.29
CA GLY A 374 37.31 33.75 -25.49
C GLY A 374 36.32 34.67 -24.77
N GLY A 375 35.32 34.09 -24.11
CA GLY A 375 34.33 34.77 -23.27
C GLY A 375 33.34 33.76 -22.71
N LEU A 376 32.56 34.17 -21.72
CA LEU A 376 31.60 33.30 -21.03
C LEU A 376 30.24 33.96 -20.98
N ARG A 377 29.16 33.22 -21.30
CA ARG A 377 27.77 33.67 -21.09
C ARG A 377 27.25 33.21 -19.74
N LEU A 378 26.36 34.00 -19.11
CA LEU A 378 25.75 33.65 -17.82
C LEU A 378 25.02 32.30 -17.83
N ALA A 379 24.41 31.90 -18.96
CA ALA A 379 23.76 30.60 -19.11
C ALA A 379 24.77 29.43 -19.02
N GLN A 380 25.94 29.59 -19.62
CA GLN A 380 27.03 28.61 -19.56
C GLN A 380 27.60 28.53 -18.15
N ALA A 381 27.80 29.69 -17.49
CA ALA A 381 28.23 29.75 -16.10
C ALA A 381 27.29 28.96 -15.17
N ARG A 382 25.96 29.09 -15.35
CA ARG A 382 24.94 28.33 -14.59
C ARG A 382 25.01 26.82 -14.82
N ALA A 383 25.23 26.40 -16.06
CA ALA A 383 25.37 24.98 -16.39
C ALA A 383 26.65 24.38 -15.77
N LEU A 384 27.71 25.19 -15.63
CA LEU A 384 29.02 24.75 -15.17
C LEU A 384 29.11 24.53 -13.65
N ILE A 385 28.67 25.51 -12.85
CA ILE A 385 28.85 25.45 -11.39
C ILE A 385 27.65 24.85 -10.63
N LYS A 386 26.49 24.67 -11.30
CA LYS A 386 25.28 23.99 -10.78
C LYS A 386 24.86 24.39 -9.35
N ILE A 387 25.07 25.65 -8.95
CA ILE A 387 24.57 26.20 -7.67
C ILE A 387 23.35 27.10 -7.90
N ASP A 388 22.78 27.60 -6.80
CA ASP A 388 21.70 28.58 -6.81
C ASP A 388 21.89 29.68 -7.87
N VAL A 389 20.83 29.94 -8.63
CA VAL A 389 20.84 30.80 -9.82
C VAL A 389 21.23 32.24 -9.47
N ASN A 390 20.87 32.72 -8.27
CA ASN A 390 21.19 34.07 -7.80
C ASN A 390 22.64 34.15 -7.30
N LYS A 391 23.14 33.10 -6.63
CA LYS A 391 24.55 33.01 -6.23
C LYS A 391 25.47 32.97 -7.45
N THR A 392 25.12 32.15 -8.45
CA THR A 392 25.87 32.07 -9.72
C THR A 392 25.96 33.41 -10.42
N ARG A 393 24.84 34.14 -10.49
CA ARG A 393 24.81 35.49 -11.08
C ARG A 393 25.75 36.45 -10.33
N LYS A 394 25.71 36.48 -9.00
CA LYS A 394 26.58 37.35 -8.19
C LYS A 394 28.08 37.04 -8.36
N ILE A 395 28.46 35.76 -8.45
CA ILE A 395 29.85 35.36 -8.72
C ILE A 395 30.27 35.81 -10.12
N TYR A 396 29.43 35.55 -11.13
CA TYR A 396 29.70 35.91 -12.52
C TYR A 396 29.84 37.43 -12.71
N ASP A 397 28.92 38.21 -12.14
CA ASP A 397 28.96 39.68 -12.22
C ASP A 397 30.20 40.25 -11.50
N PHE A 398 30.60 39.66 -10.36
CA PHE A 398 31.83 40.03 -9.67
C PHE A 398 33.09 39.72 -10.49
N LEU A 399 33.16 38.54 -11.11
CA LEU A 399 34.32 38.16 -11.94
C LEU A 399 34.43 39.00 -13.22
N ILE A 400 33.32 39.45 -13.81
CA ILE A 400 33.34 40.44 -14.90
C ILE A 400 33.84 41.79 -14.40
N LYS A 401 33.32 42.26 -13.27
CA LYS A 401 33.65 43.59 -12.71
C LYS A 401 35.15 43.70 -12.35
N GLU A 402 35.74 42.63 -11.84
CA GLU A 402 37.16 42.56 -11.51
C GLU A 402 38.03 42.19 -12.74
N GLY A 403 37.45 42.02 -13.92
CA GLY A 403 38.18 41.77 -15.17
C GLY A 403 38.74 40.35 -15.32
N TYR A 404 38.30 39.39 -14.50
CA TYR A 404 38.75 38.00 -14.56
C TYR A 404 38.15 37.22 -15.73
N ILE A 405 36.91 37.56 -16.14
CA ILE A 405 36.22 36.92 -17.27
C ILE A 405 35.65 37.98 -18.23
N THR A 406 35.70 37.69 -19.53
CA THR A 406 35.10 38.52 -20.58
C THR A 406 33.68 38.03 -20.89
N LYS A 407 32.75 38.98 -21.04
CA LYS A 407 31.36 38.67 -21.42
C LYS A 407 31.30 38.37 -22.92
N ALA A 408 30.85 37.17 -23.28
CA ALA A 408 30.59 36.74 -24.66
C ALA A 408 29.19 37.09 -25.17
#